data_AF-A0A7D7VJT6-F1
#
_entry.id   AF-A0A7D7VJT6-F1
#
_cell.length_a   1.000
_cell.length_b   1.000
_cell.length_c   1.000
_cell.angle_alpha   90.00
_cell.angle_beta   90.00
_cell.angle_gamma   90.00
#
_symmetry.space_group_name_H-M   'P 1'
#
loop_
_entity.id
_entity.type
_entity.pdbx_description
1 polymer ?
#
loop_
_entity_poly.entity_id
_entity_poly.type
_entity_poly.pdbx_seq_one_letter_code
_entity_poly.pdbx_strand_id
1 'polypeptide(L)'
;MKYFMYLILISIGFCGGIYVGFQKAPQEFIYWDSQYKASILASQQKLLKNGNVEKAIDANEIFLNNELSNHAEFLESKLKWLLPNRLPFDRKPIQNAVDYRLANPYQLAGLSSSSSIEEIEGDKILNKNVNFVLELYRKASSE
;
A
#
# COMPACT_ATOMS: atom_id res chain seq x y z
N MET A 1 -22.17 -44.91 5.21
CA MET A 1 -21.46 -44.47 6.44
C MET A 1 -19.95 -44.24 6.25
N LYS A 2 -19.16 -45.19 5.73
CA LYS A 2 -17.70 -45.01 5.57
C LYS A 2 -17.30 -43.76 4.75
N TYR A 3 -17.98 -43.48 3.65
CA TYR A 3 -17.71 -42.29 2.82
C TYR A 3 -18.04 -40.96 3.50
N PHE A 4 -19.02 -40.95 4.40
CA PHE A 4 -19.37 -39.75 5.18
C PHE A 4 -18.27 -39.43 6.22
N MET A 5 -17.67 -40.46 6.81
CA MET A 5 -16.54 -40.32 7.74
C MET A 5 -15.28 -39.76 7.05
N TYR A 6 -14.99 -40.19 5.82
CA TYR A 6 -13.88 -39.63 5.03
C TYR A 6 -14.12 -38.18 4.61
N LEU A 7 -15.36 -37.82 4.25
CA LEU A 7 -15.73 -36.45 3.94
C LEU A 7 -15.53 -35.50 5.13
N ILE A 8 -15.85 -35.95 6.34
CA ILE A 8 -15.62 -35.18 7.57
C ILE A 8 -14.12 -35.01 7.82
N LEU A 9 -13.32 -36.07 7.70
CA LEU A 9 -11.87 -36.01 7.89
C LEU A 9 -11.18 -35.07 6.88
N ILE A 10 -11.58 -35.13 5.61
CA ILE A 10 -11.08 -34.22 4.56
C ILE A 10 -11.50 -32.78 4.87
N SER A 11 -12.75 -32.56 5.30
CA SER A 11 -13.24 -31.22 5.64
C SER A 11 -12.50 -30.63 6.85
N ILE A 12 -12.21 -31.43 7.87
CA ILE A 12 -11.43 -30.98 9.04
C ILE A 12 -9.99 -30.65 8.63
N GLY A 13 -9.35 -31.50 7.81
CA GLY A 13 -8.00 -31.24 7.29
C GLY A 13 -7.94 -29.98 6.41
N PHE A 14 -8.95 -29.79 5.55
CA PHE A 14 -9.07 -28.63 4.68
C PHE A 14 -9.31 -27.34 5.47
N CYS A 15 -10.25 -27.34 6.42
CA CYS A 15 -10.51 -26.20 7.30
C CYS A 15 -9.28 -25.86 8.17
N GLY A 16 -8.57 -26.87 8.68
CA GLY A 16 -7.32 -26.67 9.42
C GLY A 16 -6.23 -26.06 8.56
N GLY A 17 -6.06 -26.54 7.32
CA GLY A 17 -5.11 -25.98 6.36
C GLY A 17 -5.43 -24.54 5.97
N ILE A 18 -6.71 -24.23 5.72
CA ILE A 18 -7.19 -22.86 5.45
C ILE A 18 -6.90 -21.94 6.64
N TYR A 19 -7.18 -22.38 7.87
CA TYR A 19 -6.94 -21.58 9.07
C TYR A 19 -5.46 -21.20 9.24
N VAL A 20 -4.56 -22.18 9.08
CA VAL A 20 -3.11 -21.93 9.16
C VAL A 20 -2.64 -21.06 7.99
N GLY A 21 -3.17 -21.29 6.79
CA GLY A 21 -2.89 -20.47 5.60
C GLY A 21 -3.26 -19.00 5.81
N PHE A 22 -4.43 -18.72 6.38
CA PHE A 22 -4.86 -17.36 6.71
C PHE A 22 -3.96 -16.66 7.74
N GLN A 23 -3.28 -17.40 8.61
CA GLN A 23 -2.33 -16.78 9.55
C GLN A 23 -0.96 -16.49 8.92
N LYS A 24 -0.49 -17.35 8.01
CA LYS A 24 0.83 -17.21 7.38
C LYS A 24 0.84 -16.29 6.16
N ALA A 25 -0.23 -16.29 5.37
CA ALA A 25 -0.31 -15.49 4.14
C ALA A 25 -0.08 -13.98 4.35
N PRO A 26 -0.62 -13.34 5.41
CA PRO A 26 -0.33 -11.92 5.68
C PRO A 26 1.16 -11.68 5.95
N GLN A 27 1.83 -12.59 6.66
CA GLN A 27 3.26 -12.46 6.98
C GLN A 27 4.12 -12.58 5.72
N GLU A 28 3.81 -13.53 4.85
CA GLU A 28 4.49 -13.66 3.56
C GLU A 28 4.25 -12.42 2.70
N PHE A 29 3.02 -11.90 2.65
CA PHE A 29 2.75 -10.65 1.92
C PHE A 29 3.56 -9.47 2.44
N ILE A 30 3.66 -9.29 3.77
CA ILE A 30 4.49 -8.23 4.39
C ILE A 30 5.95 -8.41 4.02
N TYR A 31 6.44 -9.66 3.99
CA TYR A 31 7.82 -9.95 3.62
C TYR A 31 8.10 -9.55 2.17
N TRP A 32 7.21 -9.90 1.24
CA TRP A 32 7.33 -9.53 -0.17
C TRP A 32 7.25 -8.00 -0.37
N ASP A 33 6.33 -7.32 0.33
CA ASP A 33 6.24 -5.85 0.34
C ASP A 33 7.56 -5.22 0.83
N SER A 34 8.15 -5.77 1.90
CA SER A 34 9.42 -5.26 2.44
C SER A 34 10.60 -5.44 1.48
N GLN A 35 10.65 -6.54 0.73
CA GLN A 35 11.68 -6.76 -0.29
C GLN A 35 11.54 -5.75 -1.43
N TYR A 36 10.32 -5.52 -1.89
CA TYR A 36 10.03 -4.54 -2.93
C TYR A 36 10.47 -3.14 -2.49
N LYS A 37 10.08 -2.71 -1.28
CA LYS A 37 10.49 -1.42 -0.71
C LYS A 37 12.01 -1.30 -0.55
N ALA A 38 12.69 -2.36 -0.11
CA ALA A 38 14.15 -2.38 -0.01
C ALA A 38 14.83 -2.22 -1.38
N SER A 39 14.27 -2.82 -2.43
CA SER A 39 14.79 -2.70 -3.80
C SER A 39 14.68 -1.26 -4.35
N ILE A 40 13.56 -0.59 -4.08
CA ILE A 40 13.35 0.82 -4.45
C ILE A 40 14.40 1.69 -3.74
N LEU A 41 14.57 1.49 -2.44
CA LEU A 41 15.51 2.24 -1.63
C LEU A 41 16.97 2.05 -2.11
N ALA A 42 17.34 0.81 -2.46
CA ALA A 42 18.67 0.52 -3.03
C ALA A 42 18.89 1.23 -4.38
N SER A 43 17.87 1.26 -5.23
CA SER A 43 17.91 1.99 -6.51
C SER A 43 18.07 3.50 -6.29
N GLN A 44 17.31 4.08 -5.37
CA GLN A 44 17.41 5.50 -4.99
C GLN A 44 18.80 5.82 -4.43
N GLN A 45 19.36 4.96 -3.57
CA GLN A 45 20.71 5.16 -3.04
C GLN A 45 21.77 5.16 -4.16
N LYS A 46 21.59 4.32 -5.19
CA LYS A 46 22.46 4.31 -6.36
C LYS A 46 22.33 5.61 -7.17
N LEU A 47 21.11 6.13 -7.36
CA LEU A 47 20.87 7.41 -8.03
C LEU A 47 21.53 8.58 -7.28
N LEU A 48 21.38 8.62 -5.95
CA LEU A 48 22.01 9.64 -5.09
C LEU A 48 23.55 9.56 -5.16
N LYS A 49 24.13 8.36 -5.11
CA LYS A 49 25.59 8.15 -5.25
C LYS A 49 26.12 8.63 -6.60
N ASN A 50 25.32 8.53 -7.65
CA ASN A 50 25.68 8.98 -8.99
C ASN A 50 25.41 10.48 -9.23
N GLY A 51 25.04 11.24 -8.18
CA GLY A 51 24.74 12.66 -8.28
C GLY A 51 23.41 13.00 -8.95
N ASN A 52 22.57 12.00 -9.23
CA ASN A 52 21.27 12.19 -9.86
C ASN A 52 20.17 12.40 -8.81
N VAL A 53 20.28 13.54 -8.12
CA VAL A 53 19.41 13.88 -6.97
C VAL A 53 17.97 14.12 -7.41
N GLU A 54 17.75 14.77 -8.55
CA GLU A 54 16.42 15.08 -9.08
C GLU A 54 15.60 13.80 -9.32
N LYS A 55 16.16 12.81 -10.04
CA LYS A 55 15.47 11.53 -10.26
C LYS A 55 15.23 10.74 -8.97
N ALA A 56 16.11 10.88 -7.98
CA ALA A 56 15.91 10.25 -6.68
C ALA A 56 14.77 10.92 -5.89
N ILE A 57 14.62 12.24 -5.99
CA ILE A 57 13.50 13.00 -5.43
C ILE A 57 12.20 12.60 -6.13
N ASP A 58 12.15 12.63 -7.47
CA ASP A 58 10.95 12.26 -8.24
C ASP A 58 10.49 10.84 -7.91
N ALA A 59 11.43 9.88 -7.83
CA ALA A 59 11.12 8.51 -7.46
C ALA A 59 10.56 8.41 -6.03
N ASN A 60 11.06 9.23 -5.09
CA ASN A 60 10.53 9.30 -3.74
C ASN A 60 9.13 9.94 -3.69
N GLU A 61 8.88 10.97 -4.50
CA GLU A 61 7.58 11.62 -4.57
C GLU A 61 6.50 10.70 -5.14
N ILE A 62 6.85 9.94 -6.18
CA ILE A 62 5.97 8.89 -6.74
C ILE A 62 5.71 7.80 -5.70
N PHE A 63 6.76 7.31 -5.03
CA PHE A 63 6.63 6.30 -3.99
C PHE A 63 5.71 6.76 -2.85
N LEU A 64 5.86 8.00 -2.40
CA LEU A 64 5.03 8.58 -1.35
C LEU A 64 3.55 8.64 -1.75
N ASN A 65 3.25 9.06 -2.98
CA ASN A 65 1.87 9.07 -3.49
C ASN A 65 1.27 7.67 -3.59
N ASN A 66 2.06 6.68 -4.02
CA ASN A 66 1.62 5.29 -4.07
C ASN A 66 1.28 4.76 -2.68
N GLU A 67 2.11 5.03 -1.66
CA GLU A 67 1.82 4.60 -0.29
C GLU A 67 0.56 5.27 0.28
N LEU A 68 0.35 6.56 0.01
CA LEU A 68 -0.88 7.26 0.41
C LEU A 68 -2.12 6.68 -0.29
N SER A 69 -2.02 6.36 -1.59
CA SER A 69 -3.11 5.70 -2.32
C SER A 69 -3.41 4.30 -1.81
N ASN A 70 -2.38 3.48 -1.57
CA ASN A 70 -2.54 2.14 -0.98
C ASN A 70 -3.21 2.21 0.40
N HIS A 71 -2.88 3.25 1.19
CA HIS A 71 -3.54 3.50 2.46
C HIS A 71 -5.02 3.86 2.28
N ALA A 72 -5.37 4.66 1.27
CA ALA A 72 -6.76 4.95 0.91
C ALA A 72 -7.53 3.66 0.57
N GLU A 73 -6.97 2.82 -0.30
CA GLU A 73 -7.58 1.55 -0.69
C GLU A 73 -7.76 0.61 0.50
N PHE A 74 -6.77 0.55 1.41
CA PHE A 74 -6.91 -0.21 2.65
C PHE A 74 -8.06 0.33 3.52
N LEU A 75 -8.18 1.66 3.65
CA LEU A 75 -9.27 2.31 4.38
C LEU A 75 -10.64 2.10 3.72
N GLU A 76 -10.72 1.89 2.41
CA GLU A 76 -11.98 1.56 1.73
C GLU A 76 -12.25 0.04 1.68
N SER A 77 -11.21 -0.78 1.86
CA SER A 77 -11.32 -2.23 1.73
C SER A 77 -12.21 -2.86 2.79
N LYS A 78 -12.88 -3.96 2.40
CA LYS A 78 -13.56 -4.88 3.32
C LYS A 78 -12.57 -5.82 4.04
N LEU A 79 -11.27 -5.65 3.83
CA LEU A 79 -10.21 -6.54 4.32
C LEU A 79 -9.59 -6.07 5.63
N LYS A 80 -10.10 -4.98 6.22
CA LYS A 80 -9.67 -4.46 7.52
C LYS A 80 -9.59 -5.53 8.62
N TRP A 81 -10.49 -6.51 8.58
CA TRP A 81 -10.54 -7.61 9.55
C TRP A 81 -9.39 -8.61 9.43
N LEU A 82 -8.65 -8.65 8.31
CA LEU A 82 -7.48 -9.52 8.13
C LEU A 82 -6.26 -9.00 8.89
N LEU A 83 -6.23 -7.70 9.20
CA LEU A 83 -5.17 -7.04 9.97
C LEU A 83 -5.75 -6.31 11.18
N PRO A 84 -6.50 -7.00 12.07
CA PRO A 84 -7.23 -6.37 13.15
C PRO A 84 -6.27 -5.77 14.20
N ASN A 85 -5.08 -6.34 14.36
CA ASN A 85 -4.03 -5.82 15.26
C ASN A 85 -3.18 -4.70 14.63
N ARG A 86 -3.41 -4.34 13.36
CA ARG A 86 -2.81 -3.14 12.75
C ARG A 86 -3.77 -1.96 12.68
N LEU A 87 -4.99 -2.15 13.15
CA LEU A 87 -5.95 -1.10 13.40
C LEU A 87 -6.12 -1.05 14.92
N PRO A 88 -5.46 -0.13 15.67
CA PRO A 88 -5.25 1.27 15.32
C PRO A 88 -3.89 1.87 15.79
N PHE A 89 -3.62 3.15 15.53
CA PHE A 89 -2.65 4.00 16.29
C PHE A 89 -1.13 3.98 16.04
N ASP A 90 -0.62 3.56 14.89
CA ASP A 90 0.67 4.12 14.43
C ASP A 90 0.44 5.04 13.23
N ARG A 91 -0.31 6.12 13.50
CA ARG A 91 -0.58 7.18 12.52
C ARG A 91 0.67 7.96 12.16
N LYS A 92 1.77 7.88 12.93
CA LYS A 92 2.95 8.74 12.70
C LYS A 92 3.50 8.64 11.29
N PRO A 93 3.72 7.45 10.67
CA PRO A 93 4.26 7.40 9.33
C PRO A 93 3.32 7.99 8.27
N ILE A 94 2.02 7.66 8.32
CA ILE A 94 1.02 8.19 7.38
C ILE A 94 0.74 9.67 7.64
N GLN A 95 0.66 10.09 8.90
CA GLN A 95 0.53 11.50 9.29
C GLN A 95 1.73 12.30 8.80
N ASN A 96 2.96 11.83 9.01
CA ASN A 96 4.16 12.50 8.51
C ASN A 96 4.14 12.60 6.99
N ALA A 97 3.69 11.56 6.29
CA ALA A 97 3.52 11.58 4.84
C ALA A 97 2.47 12.60 4.40
N VAL A 98 1.33 12.68 5.10
CA VAL A 98 0.27 13.67 4.87
C VAL A 98 0.79 15.09 5.14
N ASP A 99 1.41 15.33 6.30
CA ASP A 99 1.93 16.63 6.70
C ASP A 99 2.99 17.12 5.70
N TYR A 100 3.91 16.23 5.30
CA TYR A 100 4.89 16.50 4.25
C TYR A 100 4.19 16.88 2.93
N ARG A 101 3.20 16.11 2.50
CA ARG A 101 2.48 16.34 1.23
C ARG A 101 1.65 17.62 1.25
N LEU A 102 1.07 17.97 2.40
CA LEU A 102 0.36 19.24 2.59
C LEU A 102 1.31 20.42 2.54
N ALA A 103 2.54 20.28 3.05
CA ALA A 103 3.59 21.29 2.96
C ALA A 103 4.27 21.34 1.58
N ASN A 104 4.30 20.23 0.85
CA ASN A 104 4.96 20.07 -0.45
C ASN A 104 3.97 19.45 -1.46
N PRO A 105 3.05 20.25 -2.04
CA PRO A 105 2.14 19.77 -3.06
C PRO A 105 2.92 19.30 -4.28
N TYR A 106 2.78 18.04 -4.64
CA TYR A 106 3.41 17.46 -5.83
C TYR A 106 2.33 16.84 -6.71
N GLN A 107 2.27 17.34 -7.94
CA GLN A 107 1.52 16.74 -9.04
C GLN A 107 2.45 15.75 -9.71
N LEU A 108 1.98 14.52 -9.92
CA LEU A 108 2.67 13.64 -10.86
C LEU A 108 2.76 14.41 -12.18
N ALA A 109 3.99 14.69 -12.63
CA ALA A 109 4.19 15.09 -14.01
C ALA A 109 3.62 13.95 -14.84
N GLY A 110 2.50 14.21 -15.55
CA GLY A 110 1.90 13.22 -16.43
C GLY A 110 3.02 12.67 -17.30
N LEU A 111 3.31 11.38 -17.15
CA LEU A 111 4.41 10.74 -17.85
C LEU A 111 4.10 10.80 -19.35
N SER A 112 4.62 11.86 -19.99
CA SER A 112 4.69 12.04 -21.43
C SER A 112 3.34 12.08 -22.18
N SER A 113 3.28 12.91 -23.21
CA SER A 113 2.22 13.00 -24.21
C SER A 113 2.06 11.73 -25.09
N SER A 114 2.43 10.55 -24.57
CA SER A 114 2.35 9.24 -25.22
C SER A 114 1.80 8.14 -24.29
N SER A 115 1.17 8.51 -23.18
CA SER A 115 0.62 7.58 -22.19
C SER A 115 -0.59 6.81 -22.73
N SER A 116 -0.65 5.51 -22.44
CA SER A 116 -1.79 4.67 -22.79
C SER A 116 -3.02 5.09 -21.96
N ILE A 117 -4.23 4.77 -22.42
CA ILE A 117 -5.48 5.08 -21.68
C ILE A 117 -5.44 4.52 -20.25
N GLU A 118 -4.78 3.38 -20.05
CA GLU A 118 -4.61 2.73 -18.74
C GLU A 118 -3.72 3.56 -17.78
N GLU A 119 -2.68 4.21 -18.30
CA GLU A 119 -1.76 5.04 -17.50
C GLU A 119 -2.47 6.33 -17.02
N ILE A 120 -3.27 6.93 -17.90
CA ILE A 120 -4.09 8.11 -17.57
C ILE A 120 -5.15 7.78 -16.51
N GLU A 121 -5.79 6.61 -16.60
CA GLU A 121 -6.79 6.18 -15.63
C GLU A 121 -6.16 5.82 -14.29
N GLY A 122 -4.98 5.19 -14.30
CA GLY A 122 -4.17 4.92 -13.12
C GLY A 122 -3.81 6.20 -12.36
N ASP A 123 -3.34 7.23 -13.08
CA ASP A 123 -2.99 8.53 -12.48
C ASP A 123 -4.20 9.24 -11.86
N LYS A 124 -5.39 9.12 -12.48
CA LYS A 124 -6.63 9.69 -11.90
C LYS A 124 -7.00 8.99 -10.61
N ILE A 125 -6.96 7.67 -10.57
CA ILE A 125 -7.28 6.88 -9.36
C ILE A 125 -6.28 7.23 -8.26
N LEU A 126 -4.99 7.26 -8.58
CA LEU A 126 -3.93 7.64 -7.64
C LEU A 126 -4.20 9.01 -7.02
N ASN A 127 -4.43 10.04 -7.86
CA ASN A 127 -4.67 11.39 -7.37
C ASN A 127 -5.96 11.49 -6.54
N LYS A 128 -7.03 10.80 -6.93
CA LYS A 128 -8.28 10.74 -6.16
C LYS A 128 -8.04 10.13 -4.78
N ASN A 129 -7.32 9.01 -4.72
CA ASN A 129 -7.05 8.29 -3.47
C ASN A 129 -6.15 9.10 -2.53
N VAL A 130 -5.11 9.74 -3.07
CA VAL A 130 -4.25 10.66 -2.30
C VAL A 130 -5.08 11.80 -1.71
N ASN A 131 -5.91 12.47 -2.52
CA ASN A 131 -6.76 13.56 -2.05
C ASN A 131 -7.73 13.11 -0.95
N PHE A 132 -8.34 11.93 -1.09
CA PHE A 132 -9.20 11.36 -0.06
C PHE A 132 -8.47 11.23 1.29
N VAL A 133 -7.25 10.71 1.31
CA VAL A 133 -6.45 10.58 2.54
C VAL A 133 -6.08 11.94 3.11
N LEU A 134 -5.65 12.89 2.28
CA LEU A 134 -5.32 14.24 2.72
C LEU A 134 -6.51 14.93 3.37
N GLU A 135 -7.71 14.84 2.79
CA GLU A 135 -8.93 15.40 3.33
C GLU A 135 -9.35 14.74 4.65
N LEU A 136 -9.28 13.40 4.70
CA LEU A 136 -9.62 12.64 5.89
C LEU A 136 -8.77 13.06 7.10
N TYR A 137 -7.46 13.18 6.89
CA TYR A 137 -6.52 13.55 7.94
C TYR A 137 -6.54 15.04 8.28
N ARG A 138 -6.83 15.92 7.31
CA ARG A 138 -7.07 17.35 7.56
C ARG A 138 -8.30 17.55 8.46
N LYS A 139 -9.39 16.81 8.22
CA LYS A 139 -10.58 16.90 9.06
C LYS A 139 -10.31 16.40 10.48
N ALA A 140 -9.57 15.30 10.60
CA ALA A 140 -9.23 14.71 11.89
C ALA A 140 -8.27 15.58 12.75
N SER A 141 -7.52 16.51 12.16
CA SER A 141 -6.65 17.44 12.90
C SER A 141 -7.34 18.74 13.31
N SER A 142 -8.56 18.99 12.81
CA SER A 142 -9.38 20.17 13.14
C SER A 142 -10.42 19.93 14.25
N GLU A 143 -10.54 18.70 14.72
CA GLU A 143 -11.39 18.27 15.85
C GLU A 143 -10.56 18.12 17.14
#